data_AF-A0A6B0XXB2-F1
#
_entry.id   AF-A0A6B0XXB2-F1
#
_cell.length_a   1.000
_cell.length_b   1.000
_cell.length_c   1.000
_cell.angle_alpha   90.00
_cell.angle_beta   90.00
_cell.angle_gamma   90.00
#
_symmetry.space_group_name_H-M   'P 1'
#
loop_
_entity.id
_entity.type
_entity.pdbx_description
1 polymer ?
#
loop_
_entity_poly.entity_id
_entity_poly.type
_entity_poly.pdbx_seq_one_letter_code
_entity_poly.pdbx_strand_id
1 'polypeptide(L)'
;MNNRVRHLTWTGLLLAGLTIVDAAPARDALPVLGAGALAGQTVRQEEVARFLEARRAINAEEFERAVALFQAVRTESPIVTPRFEPDSYYWEAFARYRLGDLAEARLLLEILMVGFPEARPPEARQGSRPAREAGRLYHDARALGFEIRSQLASQGDADDAERLLREAEETLDISATTPGFRVMPMEVAGRTVTLPVRVADLTTLPDSVAADSLADAQGEPDPQDPQDADDYLQRLAESSERLTDFERQVADYQRLASDVDLLRVDWQRAEYQEALRAASQERGTCDDVSVQLAALEAVMRYEINRMQVLRGVLARDDECSVRLHEEAVGLIAREGTGDAEDVLLGIIETHSERSVRRHALQEMWRFKSWDAYQVLKQTLEDSDDYALQSDAIEALRRSAYEGTTTGAAWMQYGLRNGAVNALVDAALDDSKSESIRSAAIRAVGRRDDVQAAAFIPLYERLDSDVLKGSVFWAVQRKVREEEDMETAAWARSVAFDAEESEDVREEAFTAWAGHPTVTVAYLADLYEEISEPFLKMQAIYAIFERADADS
;
A
#
# COMPACT_ATOMS: atom_id res chain seq x y z
N MET A 1 -40.46 -26.89 36.04
CA MET A 1 -40.64 -27.29 37.45
C MET A 1 -40.37 -28.78 37.58
N ASN A 2 -39.53 -29.16 38.55
CA ASN A 2 -39.17 -30.51 39.01
C ASN A 2 -38.13 -31.34 38.22
N ASN A 3 -36.88 -31.08 38.61
CA ASN A 3 -35.74 -31.99 38.76
C ASN A 3 -36.09 -33.45 39.11
N ARG A 4 -35.32 -34.39 38.55
CA ARG A 4 -34.80 -35.54 39.32
C ARG A 4 -33.44 -36.02 38.78
N VAL A 5 -32.47 -35.85 39.65
CA VAL A 5 -31.07 -36.29 39.62
C VAL A 5 -30.99 -37.82 39.69
N ARG A 6 -30.07 -38.43 38.94
CA ARG A 6 -29.52 -39.75 39.22
C ARG A 6 -27.99 -39.70 39.18
N HIS A 7 -27.40 -39.82 40.36
CA HIS A 7 -26.00 -40.15 40.57
C HIS A 7 -25.77 -41.64 40.27
N LEU A 8 -24.67 -41.97 39.60
CA LEU A 8 -24.10 -43.32 39.58
C LEU A 8 -22.59 -43.19 39.78
N THR A 9 -22.18 -43.54 41.00
CA THR A 9 -20.80 -43.74 41.44
C THR A 9 -20.29 -45.08 40.93
N TRP A 10 -19.09 -45.12 40.36
CA TRP A 10 -18.32 -46.34 40.16
C TRP A 10 -16.89 -46.14 40.70
N THR A 11 -16.56 -46.88 41.75
CA THR A 11 -15.23 -47.00 42.33
C THR A 11 -14.71 -48.42 42.10
N GLY A 12 -13.56 -48.51 41.43
CA GLY A 12 -12.45 -49.41 41.77
C GLY A 12 -12.49 -50.85 41.25
N LEU A 13 -11.49 -51.20 40.41
CA LEU A 13 -10.56 -52.27 40.78
C LEU A 13 -9.24 -52.14 40.02
N LEU A 14 -8.15 -52.06 40.79
CA LEU A 14 -6.76 -52.27 40.39
C LEU A 14 -6.49 -53.78 40.31
N LEU A 15 -5.77 -54.24 39.28
CA LEU A 15 -4.84 -55.36 39.41
C LEU A 15 -3.75 -55.29 38.33
N ALA A 16 -2.52 -55.44 38.81
CA ALA A 16 -1.26 -55.23 38.14
C ALA A 16 -0.77 -56.48 37.37
N GLY A 17 0.09 -56.25 36.38
CA GLY A 17 0.93 -57.26 35.74
C GLY A 17 1.98 -56.63 34.81
N LEU A 18 3.17 -56.35 35.35
CA LEU A 18 4.45 -56.17 34.63
C LEU A 18 4.78 -57.47 33.83
N THR A 19 5.58 -57.56 32.77
CA THR A 19 6.80 -56.92 32.20
C THR A 19 6.76 -57.14 30.66
N ILE A 20 7.44 -56.43 29.74
CA ILE A 20 8.88 -56.34 29.44
C ILE A 20 9.12 -55.16 28.48
N VAL A 21 10.27 -54.52 28.70
CA VAL A 21 11.01 -53.48 27.98
C VAL A 21 11.09 -53.67 26.45
N ASP A 22 10.77 -52.63 25.68
CA ASP A 22 11.67 -52.19 24.60
C ASP A 22 11.59 -50.67 24.40
N ALA A 23 12.75 -50.08 24.13
CA ALA A 23 13.03 -48.66 24.29
C ALA A 23 12.41 -47.79 23.18
N ALA A 24 11.50 -46.89 23.56
CA ALA A 24 11.16 -45.73 22.75
C ALA A 24 12.18 -44.61 23.03
N PRO A 25 12.84 -44.03 22.02
CA PRO A 25 13.68 -42.86 22.26
C PRO A 25 12.78 -41.70 22.69
N ALA A 26 13.28 -40.99 23.70
CA ALA A 26 12.66 -39.82 24.29
C ALA A 26 12.20 -38.83 23.20
N ARG A 27 10.90 -38.50 23.24
CA ARG A 27 10.37 -37.26 22.69
C ARG A 27 10.91 -36.11 23.56
N ASP A 28 12.14 -35.70 23.29
CA ASP A 28 12.66 -34.44 23.79
C ASP A 28 11.97 -33.31 23.02
N ALA A 29 11.03 -32.68 23.74
CA ALA A 29 10.58 -31.31 23.63
C ALA A 29 10.97 -30.55 22.35
N LEU A 30 10.09 -30.60 21.35
CA LEU A 30 9.90 -29.45 20.48
C LEU A 30 9.44 -28.27 21.35
N PRO A 31 9.90 -27.03 21.08
CA PRO A 31 9.49 -25.88 21.88
C PRO A 31 8.01 -25.64 21.62
N VAL A 32 7.17 -26.05 22.57
CA VAL A 32 5.84 -25.47 22.76
C VAL A 32 6.06 -23.96 22.78
N LEU A 33 5.50 -23.24 21.81
CA LEU A 33 5.44 -21.78 21.84
C LEU A 33 4.88 -21.38 23.20
N GLY A 34 5.78 -20.98 24.11
CA GLY A 34 5.46 -20.85 25.52
C GLY A 34 4.38 -19.79 25.72
N ALA A 35 3.59 -19.93 26.78
CA ALA A 35 2.61 -18.94 27.20
C ALA A 35 3.17 -17.49 27.27
N GLY A 36 4.49 -17.32 27.41
CA GLY A 36 5.17 -16.03 27.29
C GLY A 36 5.20 -15.41 25.88
N ALA A 37 5.22 -16.22 24.81
CA ALA A 37 5.10 -15.74 23.44
C ALA A 37 3.69 -15.23 23.14
N LEU A 38 2.67 -15.95 23.63
CA LEU A 38 1.26 -15.52 23.55
C LEU A 38 1.01 -14.27 24.40
N ALA A 39 1.50 -14.23 25.65
CA ALA A 39 1.39 -13.04 26.50
C ALA A 39 2.16 -11.82 25.93
N GLY A 40 3.33 -12.05 25.31
CA GLY A 40 4.07 -11.00 24.60
C GLY A 40 3.41 -10.59 23.27
N GLN A 41 2.53 -11.41 22.71
CA GLN A 41 1.74 -11.10 21.52
C GLN A 41 0.48 -10.31 21.88
N THR A 42 -0.18 -10.63 23.00
CA THR A 42 -1.33 -9.86 23.50
C THR A 42 -0.94 -8.46 23.96
N VAL A 43 0.19 -8.30 24.66
CA VAL A 43 0.71 -6.96 25.04
C VAL A 43 1.02 -6.12 23.80
N ARG A 44 1.66 -6.72 22.78
CA ARG A 44 1.92 -6.03 21.50
C ARG A 44 0.64 -5.66 20.75
N GLN A 45 -0.40 -6.49 20.81
CA GLN A 45 -1.70 -6.18 20.19
C GLN A 45 -2.40 -5.01 20.90
N GLU A 46 -2.31 -4.94 22.23
CA GLU A 46 -2.92 -3.87 23.02
C GLU A 46 -2.23 -2.52 22.77
N GLU A 47 -0.90 -2.49 22.70
CA GLU A 47 -0.12 -1.29 22.35
C GLU A 47 -0.48 -0.76 20.94
N VAL A 48 -0.56 -1.67 19.97
CA VAL A 48 -0.98 -1.35 18.61
C VAL A 48 -2.40 -0.81 18.62
N ALA A 49 -3.32 -1.45 19.33
CA ALA A 49 -4.71 -1.00 19.43
C ALA A 49 -4.82 0.42 20.01
N ARG A 50 -4.06 0.76 21.06
CA ARG A 50 -4.04 2.12 21.64
C ARG A 50 -3.48 3.16 20.69
N PHE A 51 -2.35 2.88 20.03
CA PHE A 51 -1.78 3.78 19.04
C PHE A 51 -2.79 4.06 17.91
N LEU A 52 -3.50 3.02 17.47
CA LEU A 52 -4.49 3.13 16.41
C LEU A 52 -5.77 3.83 16.85
N GLU A 53 -6.18 3.67 18.11
CA GLU A 53 -7.23 4.51 18.71
C GLU A 53 -6.84 6.00 18.67
N ALA A 54 -5.58 6.33 19.01
CA ALA A 54 -5.08 7.70 18.91
C ALA A 54 -5.13 8.24 17.48
N ARG A 55 -4.80 7.42 16.47
CA ARG A 55 -4.92 7.78 15.05
C ARG A 55 -6.37 7.97 14.61
N ARG A 56 -7.29 7.13 15.06
CA ARG A 56 -8.73 7.31 14.78
C ARG A 56 -9.25 8.63 15.34
N ALA A 57 -8.78 9.05 16.51
CA ALA A 57 -9.12 10.37 17.05
C ALA A 57 -8.58 11.53 16.19
N ILE A 58 -7.40 11.40 15.56
CA ILE A 58 -6.93 12.39 14.56
C ILE A 58 -7.87 12.44 13.35
N ASN A 59 -8.22 11.28 12.78
CA ASN A 59 -9.07 11.20 11.59
C ASN A 59 -10.48 11.74 11.86
N ALA A 60 -11.00 11.54 13.08
CA ALA A 60 -12.27 12.09 13.54
C ALA A 60 -12.22 13.58 13.93
N GLU A 61 -11.09 14.26 13.73
CA GLU A 61 -10.83 15.65 14.16
C GLU A 61 -10.96 15.88 15.68
N GLU A 62 -10.94 14.82 16.49
CA GLU A 62 -10.94 14.86 17.96
C GLU A 62 -9.52 15.12 18.50
N PHE A 63 -8.91 16.23 18.09
CA PHE A 63 -7.47 16.47 18.33
C PHE A 63 -7.07 16.48 19.82
N GLU A 64 -7.92 16.98 20.73
CA GLU A 64 -7.65 16.94 22.18
C GLU A 64 -7.55 15.50 22.70
N ARG A 65 -8.47 14.64 22.24
CA ARG A 65 -8.47 13.21 22.58
C ARG A 65 -7.25 12.52 21.98
N ALA A 66 -6.90 12.83 20.73
CA ALA A 66 -5.71 12.30 20.08
C ALA A 66 -4.44 12.62 20.90
N VAL A 67 -4.30 13.86 21.37
CA VAL A 67 -3.17 14.27 22.24
C VAL A 67 -3.11 13.41 23.51
N ALA A 68 -4.23 13.24 24.21
CA ALA A 68 -4.28 12.42 25.43
C ALA A 68 -3.92 10.95 25.14
N LEU A 69 -4.41 10.40 24.04
CA LEU A 69 -4.14 9.01 23.64
C LEU A 69 -2.68 8.80 23.25
N PHE A 70 -2.04 9.70 22.49
CA PHE A 70 -0.62 9.57 22.16
C PHE A 70 0.29 9.73 23.38
N GLN A 71 -0.10 10.54 24.37
CA GLN A 71 0.58 10.59 25.66
C GLN A 71 0.45 9.27 26.41
N ALA A 72 -0.76 8.71 26.50
CA ALA A 72 -1.02 7.43 27.15
C ALA A 72 -0.22 6.29 26.50
N VAL A 73 -0.07 6.29 25.17
CA VAL A 73 0.78 5.32 24.44
C VAL A 73 2.20 5.32 25.01
N ARG A 74 2.76 6.48 25.36
CA ARG A 74 4.11 6.62 25.91
C ARG A 74 4.20 6.40 27.43
N THR A 75 3.18 6.78 28.19
CA THR A 75 3.23 6.77 29.67
C THR A 75 2.69 5.50 30.30
N GLU A 76 1.69 4.86 29.69
CA GLU A 76 0.94 3.74 30.28
C GLU A 76 1.39 2.37 29.76
N SER A 77 2.17 2.32 28.67
CA SER A 77 2.72 1.06 28.15
C SER A 77 4.02 0.73 28.90
N PRO A 78 4.05 -0.32 29.76
CA PRO A 78 5.21 -0.66 30.59
C PRO A 78 6.43 -1.12 29.78
N ILE A 79 6.27 -1.33 28.48
CA ILE A 79 7.32 -1.58 27.50
C ILE A 79 6.91 -0.82 26.26
N VAL A 80 7.09 0.50 26.19
CA VAL A 80 6.91 1.21 24.91
C VAL A 80 7.83 0.52 23.93
N THR A 81 7.26 -0.25 23.00
CA THR A 81 8.04 -0.83 21.93
C THR A 81 8.75 0.35 21.27
N PRO A 82 10.11 0.39 21.18
CA PRO A 82 10.88 1.55 20.68
C PRO A 82 10.45 2.06 19.29
N ARG A 83 9.61 1.28 18.62
CA ARG A 83 9.08 1.46 17.28
C ARG A 83 7.91 2.46 17.17
N PHE A 84 7.09 2.65 18.20
CA PHE A 84 5.94 3.59 18.14
C PHE A 84 6.20 4.92 18.82
N GLU A 85 7.23 4.97 19.66
CA GLU A 85 7.58 6.16 20.41
C GLU A 85 7.86 7.36 19.49
N PRO A 86 8.69 7.24 18.41
CA PRO A 86 8.94 8.34 17.49
C PRO A 86 7.66 8.82 16.79
N ASP A 87 6.88 7.88 16.25
CA ASP A 87 5.62 8.19 15.56
C ASP A 87 4.62 8.89 16.50
N SER A 88 4.57 8.52 17.78
CA SER A 88 3.65 9.15 18.74
C SER A 88 3.97 10.63 18.99
N TYR A 89 5.25 11.02 18.99
CA TYR A 89 5.65 12.42 19.10
C TYR A 89 5.23 13.22 17.86
N TYR A 90 5.39 12.65 16.66
CA TYR A 90 4.97 13.29 15.43
C TYR A 90 3.46 13.53 15.38
N TRP A 91 2.66 12.48 15.64
CA TRP A 91 1.21 12.58 15.52
C TRP A 91 0.59 13.44 16.63
N GLU A 92 1.16 13.44 17.84
CA GLU A 92 0.76 14.40 18.86
C GLU A 92 1.12 15.83 18.47
N ALA A 93 2.31 16.07 17.91
CA ALA A 93 2.69 17.40 17.42
C ALA A 93 1.71 17.88 16.34
N PHE A 94 1.31 17.01 15.43
CA PHE A 94 0.29 17.31 14.43
C PHE A 94 -1.06 17.67 15.06
N ALA A 95 -1.54 16.88 16.03
CA ALA A 95 -2.79 17.17 16.72
C ALA A 95 -2.74 18.51 17.48
N ARG A 96 -1.63 18.82 18.16
CA ARG A 96 -1.41 20.10 18.85
C ARG A 96 -1.33 21.28 17.88
N TYR A 97 -0.68 21.09 16.73
CA TYR A 97 -0.67 22.08 15.66
C TYR A 97 -2.10 22.41 15.20
N ARG A 98 -2.96 21.40 15.00
CA ARG A 98 -4.36 21.59 14.63
C ARG A 98 -5.19 22.30 15.71
N LEU A 99 -4.81 22.16 16.99
CA LEU A 99 -5.39 22.91 18.12
C LEU A 99 -4.84 24.34 18.26
N GLY A 100 -3.80 24.72 17.50
CA GLY A 100 -3.12 26.01 17.62
C GLY A 100 -2.09 26.08 18.75
N ASP A 101 -1.76 24.95 19.39
CA ASP A 101 -0.72 24.86 20.43
C ASP A 101 0.66 24.69 19.78
N LEU A 102 1.10 25.74 19.08
CA LEU A 102 2.28 25.74 18.23
C LEU A 102 3.58 25.50 19.01
N ALA A 103 3.68 26.02 20.23
CA ALA A 103 4.89 25.91 21.04
C ALA A 103 5.14 24.46 21.49
N GLU A 104 4.11 23.77 21.95
CA GLU A 104 4.22 22.37 22.38
C GLU A 104 4.36 21.43 21.17
N ALA A 105 3.67 21.73 20.05
CA ALA A 105 3.89 21.00 18.80
C ALA A 105 5.36 21.08 18.33
N ARG A 106 5.98 22.28 18.41
CA ARG A 106 7.42 22.45 18.12
C ARG A 106 8.28 21.60 19.05
N LEU A 107 8.02 21.64 20.36
CA LEU A 107 8.78 20.88 21.36
C LEU A 107 8.74 19.37 21.08
N LEU A 108 7.58 18.81 20.75
CA LEU A 108 7.44 17.39 20.45
C LEU A 108 8.22 16.97 19.19
N LEU A 109 8.25 17.82 18.15
CA LEU A 109 9.09 17.57 16.97
C LEU A 109 10.58 17.67 17.28
N GLU A 110 10.99 18.57 18.18
CA GLU A 110 12.38 18.63 18.66
C GLU A 110 12.76 17.37 19.45
N ILE A 111 11.87 16.88 20.33
CA ILE A 111 12.07 15.61 21.05
C ILE A 111 12.18 14.45 20.06
N LEU A 112 11.33 14.39 19.04
CA LEU A 112 11.42 13.39 17.98
C LEU A 112 12.79 13.42 17.27
N MET A 113 13.19 14.60 16.78
CA MET A 113 14.39 14.75 15.97
C MET A 113 15.69 14.53 16.76
N VAL A 114 15.71 14.94 18.03
CA VAL A 114 16.90 14.84 18.90
C VAL A 114 16.94 13.49 19.64
N GLY A 115 15.80 13.03 20.14
CA GLY A 115 15.68 11.83 20.97
C GLY A 115 15.74 10.53 20.19
N PHE A 116 15.36 10.55 18.90
CA PHE A 116 15.29 9.34 18.07
C PHE A 116 16.12 9.47 16.79
N PRO A 117 17.46 9.60 16.90
CA PRO A 117 18.34 9.75 15.74
C PRO A 117 18.35 8.50 14.83
N GLU A 118 17.93 7.33 15.33
CA GLU A 118 17.75 6.13 14.51
C GLU A 118 16.60 6.25 13.50
N ALA A 119 15.64 7.16 13.75
CA ALA A 119 14.61 7.53 12.79
C ALA A 119 15.15 8.48 11.71
N ARG A 120 16.38 8.99 11.81
CA ARG A 120 17.02 9.79 10.76
C ARG A 120 17.45 8.87 9.61
N PRO A 121 17.28 9.27 8.34
CA PRO A 121 17.82 8.49 7.24
C PRO A 121 19.34 8.36 7.39
N PRO A 122 19.93 7.15 7.26
CA PRO A 122 21.38 7.01 7.32
C PRO A 122 22.02 7.85 6.22
N GLU A 123 23.01 8.67 6.56
CA GLU A 123 23.81 9.39 5.57
C GLU A 123 24.30 8.39 4.54
N ALA A 124 24.08 8.71 3.26
CA ALA A 124 24.29 7.80 2.14
C ALA A 124 25.74 7.31 2.10
N ARG A 125 26.03 6.17 2.75
CA ARG A 125 27.21 5.37 2.44
C ARG A 125 27.06 4.89 1.01
N GLN A 126 27.89 5.41 0.12
CA GLN A 126 27.97 4.98 -1.28
C GLN A 126 27.94 3.44 -1.35
N GLY A 127 26.85 2.89 -1.87
CA GLY A 127 26.69 1.45 -2.14
C GLY A 127 25.71 0.67 -1.25
N SER A 128 25.14 1.25 -0.18
CA SER A 128 24.08 0.57 0.60
C SER A 128 22.69 1.03 0.15
N ARG A 129 21.77 0.10 -0.14
CA ARG A 129 20.35 0.43 -0.39
C ARG A 129 19.83 1.22 0.83
N PRO A 130 19.37 2.46 0.67
CA PRO A 130 18.93 3.26 1.82
C PRO A 130 17.67 2.62 2.43
N ALA A 131 17.62 2.57 3.77
CA ALA A 131 16.40 2.27 4.51
C ALA A 131 15.41 3.43 4.27
N ARG A 132 14.56 3.29 3.24
CA ARG A 132 13.67 4.35 2.73
C ARG A 132 12.58 4.81 3.70
N GLU A 133 12.36 4.09 4.80
CA GLU A 133 11.23 4.31 5.70
C GLU A 133 11.53 5.27 6.86
N ALA A 134 12.67 5.14 7.53
CA ALA A 134 13.10 6.09 8.57
C ALA A 134 13.18 7.52 8.01
N GLY A 135 13.63 7.65 6.76
CA GLY A 135 13.67 8.93 6.06
C GLY A 135 12.35 9.71 6.04
N ARG A 136 11.21 9.03 5.84
CA ARG A 136 9.92 9.72 5.62
C ARG A 136 9.36 10.39 6.86
N LEU A 137 9.32 9.70 8.01
CA LEU A 137 8.85 10.31 9.27
C LEU A 137 9.66 11.56 9.60
N TYR A 138 10.98 11.51 9.38
CA TYR A 138 11.86 12.65 9.61
C TYR A 138 11.63 13.79 8.60
N HIS A 139 11.36 13.47 7.33
CA HIS A 139 10.99 14.46 6.32
C HIS A 139 9.65 15.14 6.64
N ASP A 140 8.64 14.36 7.03
CA ASP A 140 7.31 14.87 7.39
C ASP A 140 7.39 15.71 8.67
N ALA A 141 8.15 15.27 9.67
CA ALA A 141 8.43 16.04 10.89
C ALA A 141 9.15 17.36 10.59
N ARG A 142 10.10 17.37 9.65
CA ARG A 142 10.80 18.59 9.24
C ARG A 142 9.86 19.56 8.51
N ALA A 143 9.02 19.06 7.61
CA ALA A 143 8.04 19.87 6.88
C ALA A 143 7.03 20.51 7.83
N LEU A 144 6.43 19.72 8.72
CA LEU A 144 5.52 20.22 9.76
C LEU A 144 6.22 21.21 10.69
N GLY A 145 7.46 20.92 11.08
CA GLY A 145 8.27 21.82 11.89
C GLY A 145 8.54 23.16 11.22
N PHE A 146 8.74 23.19 9.90
CA PHE A 146 8.89 24.42 9.12
C PHE A 146 7.60 25.25 9.14
N GLU A 147 6.43 24.63 8.94
CA GLU A 147 5.14 25.30 9.01
C GLU A 147 4.89 25.92 10.39
N ILE A 148 5.10 25.13 11.46
CA ILE A 148 4.93 25.59 12.85
C ILE A 148 5.83 26.79 13.15
N ARG A 149 7.12 26.71 12.78
CA ARG A 149 8.07 27.82 12.95
C ARG A 149 7.66 29.05 12.15
N SER A 150 7.16 28.86 10.93
CA SER A 150 6.70 29.97 10.08
C SER A 150 5.53 30.71 10.74
N GLN A 151 4.58 29.97 11.31
CA GLN A 151 3.47 30.56 12.06
C GLN A 151 3.92 31.26 13.34
N LEU A 152 4.80 30.64 14.14
CA LEU A 152 5.35 31.25 15.36
C LEU A 152 6.12 32.55 15.04
N ALA A 153 6.96 32.54 14.00
CA ALA A 153 7.66 33.72 13.51
C ALA A 153 6.67 34.83 13.10
N SER A 154 5.58 34.49 12.41
CA SER A 154 4.55 35.45 12.05
C SER A 154 3.80 36.04 13.25
N GLN A 155 3.76 35.30 14.38
CA GLN A 155 3.22 35.75 15.66
C GLN A 155 4.22 36.56 16.50
N GLY A 156 5.44 36.77 15.99
CA GLY A 156 6.48 37.59 16.62
C GLY A 156 7.53 36.80 17.41
N ASP A 157 7.59 35.47 17.27
CA ASP A 157 8.68 34.67 17.82
C ASP A 157 9.98 34.94 17.03
N ALA A 158 10.86 35.76 17.61
CA ALA A 158 12.10 36.17 16.98
C ALA A 158 13.09 35.01 16.80
N ASP A 159 13.07 34.01 17.68
CA ASP A 159 13.99 32.88 17.63
C ASP A 159 13.63 31.96 16.45
N ASP A 160 12.35 31.72 16.22
CA ASP A 160 11.88 30.92 15.08
C ASP A 160 12.06 31.67 13.74
N ALA A 161 11.87 33.00 13.73
CA ALA A 161 12.18 33.82 12.56
C ALA A 161 13.67 33.74 12.18
N GLU A 162 14.57 33.80 13.16
CA GLU A 162 16.01 33.70 12.93
C GLU A 162 16.42 32.30 12.43
N ARG A 163 15.83 31.23 12.98
CA ARG A 163 16.11 29.86 12.52
C ARG A 163 15.65 29.60 11.10
N LEU A 164 14.46 30.11 10.72
CA LEU A 164 13.97 29.98 9.34
C LEU A 164 14.88 30.69 8.34
N LEU A 165 15.39 31.88 8.69
CA LEU A 165 16.35 32.60 7.86
C LEU A 165 17.64 31.81 7.69
N ARG A 166 18.19 31.23 8.77
CA ARG A 166 19.39 30.37 8.69
C ARG A 166 19.16 29.13 7.83
N GLU A 167 18.02 28.45 8.00
CA GLU A 167 17.70 27.23 7.22
C GLU A 167 17.48 27.55 5.72
N ALA A 168 16.91 28.72 5.41
CA ALA A 168 16.76 29.21 4.03
C ALA A 168 18.12 29.57 3.40
N GLU A 169 19.00 30.23 4.15
CA GLU A 169 20.37 30.55 3.72
C GLU A 169 21.17 29.27 3.42
N GLU A 170 21.13 28.27 4.30
CA GLU A 170 21.78 26.97 4.08
C GLU A 170 21.25 26.24 2.83
N THR A 171 19.94 26.32 2.56
CA THR A 171 19.34 25.69 1.38
C THR A 171 19.75 26.38 0.08
N LEU A 172 19.90 27.71 0.10
CA LEU A 172 20.34 28.50 -1.05
C LEU A 172 21.83 28.26 -1.38
N ASP A 173 22.67 28.07 -0.38
CA ASP A 173 24.12 27.83 -0.56
C ASP A 173 24.41 26.46 -1.21
N ILE A 174 23.58 25.45 -0.93
CA ILE A 174 23.63 24.12 -1.57
C ILE A 174 23.26 24.21 -3.07
N SER A 175 22.34 25.10 -3.45
CA SER A 175 21.97 25.27 -4.87
C SER A 175 23.01 26.03 -5.68
N ALA A 176 23.79 26.91 -5.04
CA ALA A 176 24.82 27.74 -5.70
C ALA A 176 26.07 26.94 -6.11
N THR A 177 26.27 25.74 -5.57
CA THR A 177 27.42 24.86 -5.86
C THR A 177 27.16 23.83 -6.97
N THR A 178 25.97 23.84 -7.60
CA THR A 178 25.62 22.93 -8.70
C THR A 178 26.11 23.46 -10.06
N PRO A 179 26.89 22.69 -10.86
CA PRO A 179 27.35 23.11 -12.18
C PRO A 179 26.19 23.44 -13.13
N GLY A 180 26.23 24.61 -13.78
CA GLY A 180 25.21 25.07 -14.73
C GLY A 180 24.25 26.14 -14.21
N PHE A 181 24.51 26.70 -13.02
CA PHE A 181 23.81 27.88 -12.49
C PHE A 181 24.75 29.08 -12.35
N ARG A 182 24.26 30.29 -12.65
CA ARG A 182 24.94 31.57 -12.40
C ARG A 182 24.22 32.32 -11.29
N VAL A 183 24.97 32.86 -10.33
CA VAL A 183 24.42 33.58 -9.18
C VAL A 183 24.29 35.07 -9.50
N MET A 184 23.10 35.63 -9.32
CA MET A 184 22.86 37.08 -9.45
C MET A 184 22.49 37.71 -8.10
N PRO A 185 23.13 38.82 -7.69
CA PRO A 185 22.73 39.55 -6.49
C PRO A 185 21.45 40.36 -6.75
N MET A 186 20.53 40.32 -5.80
CA MET A 186 19.30 41.11 -5.77
C MET A 186 19.14 41.77 -4.40
N GLU A 187 18.66 43.01 -4.33
CA GLU A 187 18.41 43.72 -3.07
C GLU A 187 16.96 43.51 -2.61
N VAL A 188 16.74 42.92 -1.44
CA VAL A 188 15.42 42.76 -0.81
C VAL A 188 15.49 43.33 0.61
N ALA A 189 14.69 44.38 0.86
CA ALA A 189 14.59 45.06 2.16
C ALA A 189 15.94 45.48 2.78
N GLY A 190 16.90 45.93 1.94
CA GLY A 190 18.22 46.39 2.39
C GLY A 190 19.21 45.27 2.70
N ARG A 191 18.93 44.03 2.28
CA ARG A 191 19.86 42.90 2.27
C ARG A 191 20.01 42.38 0.85
N THR A 192 21.25 42.10 0.46
CA THR A 192 21.56 41.40 -0.79
C THR A 192 21.24 39.91 -0.64
N VAL A 193 20.30 39.42 -1.44
CA VAL A 193 19.93 38.01 -1.57
C VAL A 193 20.42 37.52 -2.93
N THR A 194 21.06 36.35 -2.95
CA THR A 194 21.63 35.76 -4.17
C THR A 194 20.77 34.62 -4.70
N LEU A 195 20.36 34.71 -5.98
CA LEU A 195 19.51 33.71 -6.64
C LEU A 195 20.27 32.98 -7.76
N PRO A 196 20.15 31.64 -7.88
CA PRO A 196 20.76 30.87 -8.96
C PRO A 196 19.88 30.83 -10.23
N VAL A 197 20.49 31.03 -11.42
CA VAL A 197 19.83 31.00 -12.75
C VAL A 197 20.47 29.95 -13.66
N ARG A 198 19.67 29.10 -14.34
CA ARG A 198 20.14 27.95 -15.14
C ARG A 198 20.64 28.37 -16.54
N VAL A 199 21.78 27.82 -16.98
CA VAL A 199 22.46 28.21 -18.25
C VAL A 199 21.82 27.58 -19.51
N ALA A 200 21.16 26.42 -19.39
CA ALA A 200 20.61 25.68 -20.52
C ALA A 200 19.40 26.36 -21.22
N ASP A 201 18.75 27.31 -20.54
CA ASP A 201 17.64 28.08 -21.11
C ASP A 201 18.12 29.11 -22.16
N LEU A 202 19.43 29.17 -22.43
CA LEU A 202 20.07 30.06 -23.41
C LEU A 202 20.47 29.37 -24.73
N THR A 203 20.35 28.03 -24.88
CA THR A 203 21.08 27.28 -25.94
C THR A 203 20.27 26.41 -26.92
N THR A 204 18.94 26.53 -27.01
CA THR A 204 18.15 25.80 -28.05
C THR A 204 17.75 26.73 -29.20
N LEU A 205 18.68 26.99 -30.13
CA LEU A 205 18.43 27.66 -31.42
C LEU A 205 19.21 26.94 -32.54
N PRO A 206 18.80 27.02 -33.83
CA PRO A 206 19.38 26.19 -34.90
C PRO A 206 20.83 26.59 -35.21
N ASP A 207 21.71 25.59 -35.29
CA ASP A 207 23.16 25.73 -35.52
C ASP A 207 23.56 26.38 -36.86
N SER A 208 22.63 26.59 -37.81
CA SER A 208 22.98 26.92 -39.19
C SER A 208 23.04 28.41 -39.55
N VAL A 209 22.74 29.33 -38.63
CA VAL A 209 22.76 30.79 -38.94
C VAL A 209 23.86 31.52 -38.17
N ALA A 210 24.21 31.06 -36.96
CA ALA A 210 25.20 31.71 -36.11
C ALA A 210 26.65 31.39 -36.53
N ALA A 211 26.94 30.17 -36.99
CA ALA A 211 28.33 29.75 -37.23
C ALA A 211 28.92 30.33 -38.53
N ASP A 212 28.18 30.34 -39.65
CA ASP A 212 28.69 30.85 -40.93
C ASP A 212 28.76 32.38 -40.97
N SER A 213 27.83 33.10 -40.32
CA SER A 213 27.83 34.57 -40.33
C SER A 213 28.93 35.19 -39.44
N LEU A 214 29.42 34.45 -38.44
CA LEU A 214 30.53 34.88 -37.58
C LEU A 214 31.91 34.56 -38.17
N ALA A 215 32.01 33.58 -39.08
CA ALA A 215 33.27 33.22 -39.73
C ALA A 215 33.72 34.25 -40.77
N ASP A 216 32.79 34.86 -41.52
CA ASP A 216 33.11 35.87 -42.53
C ASP A 216 33.51 37.24 -41.94
N ALA A 217 33.26 37.49 -40.66
CA ALA A 217 33.64 38.73 -39.97
C ALA A 217 35.01 38.67 -39.27
N GLN A 218 35.73 37.54 -39.35
CA GLN A 218 37.01 37.33 -38.64
C GLN A 218 38.25 37.83 -39.39
N GLY A 219 38.11 38.44 -40.56
CA GLY A 219 39.20 39.19 -41.18
C GLY A 219 39.36 40.55 -40.50
N GLU A 220 40.45 40.76 -39.75
CA GLU A 220 40.83 42.11 -39.31
C GLU A 220 41.09 43.00 -40.54
N PRO A 221 40.51 44.21 -40.63
CA PRO A 221 40.73 45.10 -41.77
C PRO A 221 42.19 45.53 -41.85
N ASP A 222 42.73 45.65 -43.07
CA ASP A 222 44.08 46.20 -43.26
C ASP A 222 44.10 47.68 -42.84
N PRO A 223 44.85 48.07 -41.80
CA PRO A 223 44.84 49.43 -41.28
C PRO A 223 45.42 50.47 -42.25
N GLN A 224 45.97 50.06 -43.39
CA GLN A 224 46.52 50.96 -44.41
C GLN A 224 45.57 51.22 -45.59
N ASP A 225 44.42 50.52 -45.68
CA ASP A 225 43.42 50.74 -46.73
C ASP A 225 42.12 51.31 -46.14
N PRO A 226 41.83 52.61 -46.35
CA PRO A 226 40.60 53.23 -45.89
C PRO A 226 39.33 52.59 -46.47
N GLN A 227 39.41 51.98 -47.67
CA GLN A 227 38.26 51.34 -48.29
C GLN A 227 37.91 50.01 -47.61
N ASP A 228 38.91 49.28 -47.10
CA ASP A 228 38.69 48.02 -46.38
C ASP A 228 38.06 48.25 -45.00
N ALA A 229 38.36 49.38 -44.36
CA ALA A 229 37.70 49.81 -43.13
C ALA A 229 36.21 50.16 -43.33
N ASP A 230 35.87 50.84 -44.42
CA ASP A 230 34.48 51.16 -44.76
C ASP A 230 33.68 49.88 -45.12
N ASP A 231 34.26 48.97 -45.89
CA ASP A 231 33.67 47.66 -46.21
C ASP A 231 33.49 46.78 -44.96
N TYR A 232 34.43 46.82 -44.01
CA TYR A 232 34.31 46.12 -42.73
C TYR A 232 33.16 46.66 -41.88
N LEU A 233 33.02 47.98 -41.76
CA LEU A 233 31.91 48.61 -41.04
C LEU A 233 30.56 48.31 -41.70
N GLN A 234 30.51 48.26 -43.04
CA GLN A 234 29.29 47.91 -43.76
C GLN A 234 28.89 46.43 -43.51
N ARG A 235 29.84 45.49 -43.52
CA ARG A 235 29.59 44.07 -43.17
C ARG A 235 29.11 43.91 -41.72
N LEU A 236 29.64 44.70 -40.79
CA LEU A 236 29.21 44.74 -39.38
C LEU A 236 27.79 45.31 -39.21
N ALA A 237 27.44 46.33 -40.00
CA ALA A 237 26.08 46.88 -40.02
C ALA A 237 25.08 45.86 -40.58
N GLU A 238 25.41 45.18 -41.68
CA GLU A 238 24.57 44.13 -42.28
C GLU A 238 24.42 42.90 -41.36
N SER A 239 25.48 42.50 -40.63
CA SER A 239 25.39 41.40 -39.67
C SER A 239 24.55 41.77 -38.44
N SER A 240 24.65 43.01 -37.96
CA SER A 240 23.78 43.56 -36.91
C SER A 240 22.31 43.59 -37.32
N GLU A 241 22.01 43.97 -38.55
CA GLU A 241 20.63 43.96 -39.08
C GLU A 241 20.06 42.52 -39.17
N ARG A 242 20.87 41.55 -39.64
CA ARG A 242 20.50 40.12 -39.67
C ARG A 242 20.27 39.54 -38.27
N LEU A 243 21.08 39.93 -37.28
CA LEU A 243 20.86 39.54 -35.87
C LEU A 243 19.54 40.10 -35.35
N THR A 244 19.20 41.34 -35.69
CA THR A 244 17.95 41.98 -35.30
C THR A 244 16.73 41.31 -35.95
N ASP A 245 16.84 40.88 -37.21
CA ASP A 245 15.81 40.11 -37.91
C ASP A 245 15.65 38.69 -37.32
N PHE A 246 16.75 38.05 -36.95
CA PHE A 246 16.74 36.74 -36.29
C PHE A 246 16.09 36.82 -34.90
N GLU A 247 16.42 37.82 -34.08
CA GLU A 247 15.78 38.06 -32.79
C GLU A 247 14.27 38.29 -32.94
N ARG A 248 13.84 39.05 -33.96
CA ARG A 248 12.42 39.22 -34.30
C ARG A 248 11.77 37.89 -34.67
N GLN A 249 12.44 37.06 -35.47
CA GLN A 249 11.92 35.76 -35.86
C GLN A 249 11.79 34.80 -34.67
N VAL A 250 12.76 34.78 -33.74
CA VAL A 250 12.70 34.00 -32.50
C VAL A 250 11.52 34.45 -31.63
N ALA A 251 11.32 35.76 -31.49
CA ALA A 251 10.18 36.31 -30.74
C ALA A 251 8.82 35.92 -31.36
N ASP A 252 8.71 35.92 -32.69
CA ASP A 252 7.48 35.50 -33.38
C ASP A 252 7.23 33.99 -33.25
N TYR A 253 8.28 33.15 -33.29
CA TYR A 253 8.15 31.72 -33.01
C TYR A 253 7.71 31.45 -31.56
N GLN A 254 8.25 32.18 -30.58
CA GLN A 254 7.83 32.05 -29.18
C GLN A 254 6.36 32.46 -28.99
N ARG A 255 5.88 33.49 -29.68
CA ARG A 255 4.47 33.87 -29.70
C ARG A 255 3.60 32.78 -30.31
N LEU A 256 3.97 32.25 -31.49
CA LEU A 256 3.21 31.19 -32.15
C LEU A 256 3.14 29.92 -31.30
N ALA A 257 4.24 29.53 -30.65
CA ALA A 257 4.27 28.40 -29.72
C ALA A 257 3.32 28.64 -28.53
N SER A 258 3.31 29.85 -27.97
CA SER A 258 2.39 30.23 -26.90
C SER A 258 0.92 30.19 -27.35
N ASP A 259 0.61 30.64 -28.57
CA ASP A 259 -0.74 30.61 -29.14
C ASP A 259 -1.22 29.18 -29.41
N VAL A 260 -0.34 28.30 -29.88
CA VAL A 260 -0.65 26.86 -30.06
C VAL A 260 -0.93 26.19 -28.72
N ASP A 261 -0.16 26.51 -27.68
CA ASP A 261 -0.41 26.01 -26.34
C ASP A 261 -1.74 26.50 -25.76
N LEU A 262 -2.09 27.77 -25.98
CA LEU A 262 -3.40 28.32 -25.58
C LEU A 262 -4.55 27.62 -26.31
N LEU A 263 -4.45 27.44 -27.63
CA LEU A 263 -5.47 26.73 -28.43
C LEU A 263 -5.63 25.26 -27.98
N ARG A 264 -4.53 24.59 -27.62
CA ARG A 264 -4.57 23.23 -27.07
C ARG A 264 -5.31 23.19 -25.74
N VAL A 265 -5.04 24.13 -24.83
CA VAL A 265 -5.74 24.23 -23.54
C VAL A 265 -7.23 24.53 -23.72
N ASP A 266 -7.59 25.43 -24.63
CA ASP A 266 -8.99 25.77 -24.91
C ASP A 266 -9.76 24.59 -25.53
N TRP A 267 -9.14 23.85 -26.44
CA TRP A 267 -9.72 22.63 -27.02
C TRP A 267 -9.93 21.55 -25.95
N GLN A 268 -8.92 21.28 -25.11
CA GLN A 268 -9.04 20.33 -24.00
C GLN A 268 -10.13 20.74 -23.00
N ARG A 269 -10.26 22.04 -22.72
CA ARG A 269 -11.32 22.56 -21.86
C ARG A 269 -12.71 22.36 -22.48
N ALA A 270 -12.86 22.58 -23.79
CA ALA A 270 -14.13 22.36 -24.47
C ALA A 270 -14.55 20.88 -24.46
N GLU A 271 -13.62 19.96 -24.77
CA GLU A 271 -13.86 18.52 -24.72
C GLU A 271 -14.21 18.05 -23.30
N TYR A 272 -13.46 18.52 -22.28
CA TYR A 272 -13.77 18.25 -20.87
C TYR A 272 -15.17 18.71 -20.48
N GLN A 273 -15.58 19.92 -20.89
CA GLN A 273 -16.92 20.45 -20.56
C GLN A 273 -18.03 19.66 -21.25
N GLU A 274 -17.82 19.17 -22.47
CA GLU A 274 -18.78 18.31 -23.17
C GLU A 274 -18.91 16.94 -22.49
N ALA A 275 -17.77 16.31 -22.17
CA ALA A 275 -17.74 15.04 -21.43
C ALA A 275 -18.40 15.18 -20.04
N LEU A 276 -18.13 16.27 -19.33
CA LEU A 276 -18.74 16.57 -18.04
C LEU A 276 -20.26 16.72 -18.15
N ARG A 277 -20.75 17.45 -19.16
CA ARG A 277 -22.19 17.56 -19.40
C ARG A 277 -22.83 16.22 -19.71
N ALA A 278 -22.18 15.40 -20.54
CA ALA A 278 -22.70 14.08 -20.89
C ALA A 278 -22.74 13.13 -19.67
N ALA A 279 -21.70 13.14 -18.83
CA ALA A 279 -21.62 12.33 -17.60
C ALA A 279 -22.63 12.79 -16.53
N SER A 280 -22.87 14.11 -16.41
CA SER A 280 -23.78 14.67 -15.41
C SER A 280 -25.24 14.74 -15.85
N GLN A 281 -25.55 14.46 -17.12
CA GLN A 281 -26.90 14.64 -17.65
C GLN A 281 -27.90 13.70 -16.95
N GLU A 282 -28.98 14.24 -16.39
CA GLU A 282 -30.16 13.46 -15.98
C GLU A 282 -30.94 13.09 -17.25
N ARG A 283 -30.64 11.94 -17.85
CA ARG A 283 -31.45 11.41 -18.96
C ARG A 283 -32.48 10.43 -18.41
N GLY A 284 -33.73 10.59 -18.84
CA GLY A 284 -34.89 9.89 -18.28
C GLY A 284 -35.01 8.41 -18.66
N THR A 285 -34.03 7.79 -19.31
CA THR A 285 -34.06 6.39 -19.74
C THR A 285 -32.72 5.70 -19.45
N CYS A 286 -32.76 4.47 -18.93
CA CYS A 286 -31.54 3.70 -18.61
C CYS A 286 -30.68 3.35 -19.85
N ASP A 287 -31.19 3.52 -21.07
CA ASP A 287 -30.45 3.25 -22.32
C ASP A 287 -29.22 4.16 -22.49
N ASP A 288 -29.23 5.33 -21.85
CA ASP A 288 -28.16 6.32 -21.93
C ASP A 288 -26.96 6.03 -21.00
N VAL A 289 -27.04 5.03 -20.13
CA VAL A 289 -25.98 4.69 -19.15
C VAL A 289 -24.65 4.35 -19.85
N SER A 290 -24.71 3.74 -21.03
CA SER A 290 -23.51 3.41 -21.83
C SER A 290 -22.76 4.67 -22.30
N VAL A 291 -23.50 5.70 -22.71
CA VAL A 291 -22.94 7.01 -23.11
C VAL A 291 -22.39 7.73 -21.89
N GLN A 292 -23.07 7.66 -20.75
CA GLN A 292 -22.62 8.27 -19.50
C GLN A 292 -21.34 7.60 -18.97
N LEU A 293 -21.19 6.28 -19.07
CA LEU A 293 -19.97 5.57 -18.71
C LEU A 293 -18.79 6.01 -19.60
N ALA A 294 -18.99 6.03 -20.92
CA ALA A 294 -17.96 6.49 -21.85
C ALA A 294 -17.58 7.97 -21.60
N ALA A 295 -18.56 8.82 -21.28
CA ALA A 295 -18.33 10.20 -20.91
C ALA A 295 -17.58 10.33 -19.59
N LEU A 296 -17.91 9.51 -18.58
CA LEU A 296 -17.23 9.47 -17.29
C LEU A 296 -15.76 9.08 -17.46
N GLU A 297 -15.48 8.00 -18.19
CA GLU A 297 -14.10 7.60 -18.53
C GLU A 297 -13.35 8.72 -19.27
N ALA A 298 -14.02 9.42 -20.19
CA ALA A 298 -13.43 10.54 -20.91
C ALA A 298 -13.08 11.71 -19.97
N VAL A 299 -13.95 12.06 -19.01
CA VAL A 299 -13.67 13.07 -17.97
C VAL A 299 -12.44 12.68 -17.16
N MET A 300 -12.30 11.40 -16.82
CA MET A 300 -11.21 10.90 -16.00
C MET A 300 -9.85 10.95 -16.69
N ARG A 301 -9.79 11.20 -18.00
CA ARG A 301 -8.52 11.51 -18.69
C ARG A 301 -7.94 12.86 -18.29
N TYR A 302 -8.74 13.77 -17.73
CA TYR A 302 -8.32 15.10 -17.29
C TYR A 302 -8.26 15.16 -15.76
N GLU A 303 -7.19 15.73 -15.18
CA GLU A 303 -6.96 15.77 -13.72
C GLU A 303 -7.85 16.79 -12.96
N ILE A 304 -8.71 17.54 -13.65
CA ILE A 304 -9.45 18.65 -13.08
C ILE A 304 -10.73 18.15 -12.40
N ASN A 305 -10.84 18.40 -11.09
CA ASN A 305 -12.05 18.18 -10.27
C ASN A 305 -12.63 16.75 -10.32
N ARG A 306 -11.83 15.72 -10.64
CA ARG A 306 -12.28 14.32 -10.79
C ARG A 306 -13.13 13.84 -9.61
N MET A 307 -12.63 14.02 -8.38
CA MET A 307 -13.33 13.59 -7.16
C MET A 307 -14.68 14.30 -6.98
N GLN A 308 -14.80 15.57 -7.37
CA GLN A 308 -16.07 16.29 -7.28
C GLN A 308 -17.09 15.74 -8.29
N VAL A 309 -16.65 15.40 -9.50
CA VAL A 309 -17.51 14.79 -10.52
C VAL A 309 -17.97 13.40 -10.06
N LEU A 310 -17.06 12.57 -9.55
CA LEU A 310 -17.37 11.23 -9.06
C LEU A 310 -18.34 11.26 -7.87
N ARG A 311 -18.15 12.17 -6.91
CA ARG A 311 -19.12 12.41 -5.82
C ARG A 311 -20.49 12.85 -6.36
N GLY A 312 -20.51 13.68 -7.41
CA GLY A 312 -21.74 14.08 -8.09
C GLY A 312 -22.48 12.92 -8.76
N VAL A 313 -21.75 11.97 -9.36
CA VAL A 313 -22.33 10.74 -9.91
C VAL A 313 -22.93 9.88 -8.81
N LEU A 314 -22.21 9.67 -7.71
CA LEU A 314 -22.66 8.86 -6.57
C LEU A 314 -23.83 9.45 -5.78
N ALA A 315 -24.02 10.77 -5.82
CA ALA A 315 -25.11 11.45 -5.13
C ALA A 315 -26.48 11.27 -5.83
N ARG A 316 -26.50 10.65 -7.01
CA ARG A 316 -27.73 10.40 -7.77
C ARG A 316 -28.45 9.19 -7.20
N ASP A 317 -29.75 9.30 -6.96
CA ASP A 317 -30.55 8.22 -6.38
C ASP A 317 -31.58 7.73 -7.40
N ASP A 318 -31.10 7.18 -8.52
CA ASP A 318 -31.94 6.67 -9.60
C ASP A 318 -31.63 5.19 -9.92
N GLU A 319 -32.65 4.36 -10.17
CA GLU A 319 -32.46 2.91 -10.41
C GLU A 319 -31.51 2.62 -11.61
N CYS A 320 -31.36 3.56 -12.54
CA CYS A 320 -30.47 3.42 -13.68
C CYS A 320 -28.99 3.71 -13.33
N SER A 321 -28.69 4.34 -12.19
CA SER A 321 -27.34 4.81 -11.84
C SER A 321 -26.47 3.77 -11.16
N VAL A 322 -27.01 2.59 -10.78
CA VAL A 322 -26.24 1.54 -10.06
C VAL A 322 -24.94 1.18 -10.78
N ARG A 323 -25.00 0.96 -12.10
CA ARG A 323 -23.81 0.66 -12.91
C ARG A 323 -22.82 1.83 -12.99
N LEU A 324 -23.32 3.07 -12.98
CA LEU A 324 -22.47 4.26 -12.93
C LEU A 324 -21.81 4.41 -11.56
N HIS A 325 -22.51 4.07 -10.48
CA HIS A 325 -21.97 4.10 -9.13
C HIS A 325 -20.86 3.06 -8.97
N GLU A 326 -21.04 1.85 -9.48
CA GLU A 326 -19.99 0.83 -9.47
C GLU A 326 -18.73 1.30 -10.22
N GLU A 327 -18.87 1.86 -11.42
CA GLU A 327 -17.72 2.41 -12.15
C GLU A 327 -17.09 3.60 -11.42
N ALA A 328 -17.91 4.49 -10.84
CA ALA A 328 -17.44 5.62 -10.06
C ALA A 328 -16.65 5.17 -8.82
N VAL A 329 -17.10 4.12 -8.11
CA VAL A 329 -16.38 3.50 -7.00
C VAL A 329 -15.02 3.00 -7.46
N GLY A 330 -14.96 2.27 -8.57
CA GLY A 330 -13.70 1.77 -9.12
C GLY A 330 -12.74 2.91 -9.52
N LEU A 331 -13.25 4.01 -10.06
CA LEU A 331 -12.48 5.21 -10.38
C LEU A 331 -11.96 5.92 -9.12
N ILE A 332 -12.80 6.09 -8.10
CA ILE A 332 -12.42 6.66 -6.80
C ILE A 332 -11.31 5.82 -6.17
N ALA A 333 -11.47 4.50 -6.15
CA ALA A 333 -10.49 3.58 -5.60
C ALA A 333 -9.10 3.69 -6.27
N ARG A 334 -9.07 3.98 -7.58
CA ARG A 334 -7.83 4.17 -8.35
C ARG A 334 -7.07 5.45 -7.99
N GLU A 335 -7.76 6.48 -7.49
CA GLU A 335 -7.11 7.71 -7.04
C GLU A 335 -6.22 7.46 -5.81
N GLY A 336 -6.60 6.52 -4.93
CA GLY A 336 -5.76 6.05 -3.82
C GLY A 336 -5.44 7.13 -2.76
N THR A 337 -6.26 8.17 -2.67
CA THR A 337 -6.12 9.27 -1.70
C THR A 337 -6.93 8.99 -0.42
N GLY A 338 -6.62 9.67 0.69
CA GLY A 338 -7.44 9.57 1.91
C GLY A 338 -8.90 10.01 1.66
N ASP A 339 -9.09 11.09 0.90
CA ASP A 339 -10.40 11.54 0.43
C ASP A 339 -11.20 10.47 -0.33
N ALA A 340 -10.52 9.62 -1.11
CA ALA A 340 -11.14 8.51 -1.81
C ALA A 340 -11.53 7.40 -0.83
N GLU A 341 -10.66 7.09 0.13
CA GLU A 341 -10.93 6.13 1.20
C GLU A 341 -12.18 6.51 1.99
N ASP A 342 -12.27 7.76 2.46
CA ASP A 342 -13.40 8.26 3.24
C ASP A 342 -14.73 8.13 2.49
N VAL A 343 -14.69 8.40 1.17
CA VAL A 343 -15.88 8.24 0.32
C VAL A 343 -16.28 6.76 0.22
N LEU A 344 -15.33 5.84 0.03
CA LEU A 344 -15.64 4.41 -0.04
C LEU A 344 -16.14 3.85 1.29
N LEU A 345 -15.56 4.29 2.42
CA LEU A 345 -16.05 3.95 3.76
C LEU A 345 -17.51 4.38 3.94
N GLY A 346 -17.83 5.63 3.58
CA GLY A 346 -19.20 6.13 3.60
C GLY A 346 -20.16 5.32 2.73
N ILE A 347 -19.72 4.90 1.53
CA ILE A 347 -20.51 4.04 0.64
C ILE A 347 -20.79 2.69 1.29
N ILE A 348 -19.78 2.01 1.85
CA ILE A 348 -19.92 0.70 2.49
C ILE A 348 -20.95 0.75 3.62
N GLU A 349 -20.92 1.83 4.41
CA GLU A 349 -21.81 1.99 5.56
C GLU A 349 -23.25 2.35 5.17
N THR A 350 -23.43 3.27 4.21
CA THR A 350 -24.72 3.96 4.04
C THR A 350 -25.42 3.72 2.71
N HIS A 351 -24.73 3.22 1.68
CA HIS A 351 -25.31 3.12 0.35
C HIS A 351 -26.45 2.08 0.31
N SER A 352 -27.59 2.47 -0.29
CA SER A 352 -28.81 1.64 -0.39
C SER A 352 -28.57 0.38 -1.21
N GLU A 353 -27.90 0.54 -2.35
CA GLU A 353 -27.61 -0.57 -3.26
C GLU A 353 -26.49 -1.49 -2.76
N ARG A 354 -26.84 -2.76 -2.64
CA ARG A 354 -25.93 -3.82 -2.17
C ARG A 354 -24.74 -4.03 -3.09
N SER A 355 -24.92 -3.96 -4.42
CA SER A 355 -23.84 -4.22 -5.37
C SER A 355 -22.76 -3.13 -5.33
N VAL A 356 -23.17 -1.86 -5.14
CA VAL A 356 -22.26 -0.73 -4.95
C VAL A 356 -21.45 -0.87 -3.65
N ARG A 357 -22.09 -1.23 -2.53
CA ARG A 357 -21.40 -1.52 -1.26
C ARG A 357 -20.36 -2.63 -1.42
N ARG A 358 -20.73 -3.71 -2.09
CA ARG A 358 -19.83 -4.84 -2.37
C ARG A 358 -18.63 -4.39 -3.21
N HIS A 359 -18.85 -3.61 -4.27
CA HIS A 359 -17.75 -3.09 -5.09
C HIS A 359 -16.81 -2.19 -4.28
N ALA A 360 -17.36 -1.30 -3.45
CA ALA A 360 -16.55 -0.45 -2.57
C ALA A 360 -15.72 -1.26 -1.59
N LEU A 361 -16.33 -2.28 -0.95
CA LEU A 361 -15.64 -3.21 -0.05
C LEU A 361 -14.51 -3.98 -0.77
N GLN A 362 -14.78 -4.45 -1.99
CA GLN A 362 -13.79 -5.13 -2.84
C GLN A 362 -12.64 -4.23 -3.27
N GLU A 363 -12.78 -2.91 -3.23
CA GLU A 363 -11.71 -1.97 -3.56
C GLU A 363 -10.87 -1.56 -2.34
N MET A 364 -11.36 -1.82 -1.11
CA MET A 364 -10.67 -1.42 0.13
C MET A 364 -9.26 -2.00 0.28
N TRP A 365 -8.95 -3.12 -0.38
CA TRP A 365 -7.60 -3.69 -0.30
C TRP A 365 -6.50 -2.78 -0.85
N ARG A 366 -6.85 -1.82 -1.73
CA ARG A 366 -5.91 -0.83 -2.26
C ARG A 366 -5.45 0.15 -1.20
N PHE A 367 -6.29 0.39 -0.20
CA PHE A 367 -6.04 1.33 0.88
C PHE A 367 -5.27 0.63 1.98
N LYS A 368 -4.03 1.09 2.20
CA LYS A 368 -3.11 0.52 3.20
C LYS A 368 -3.31 1.18 4.56
N SER A 369 -4.55 1.37 4.96
CA SER A 369 -4.93 2.08 6.17
C SER A 369 -5.50 1.12 7.21
N TRP A 370 -5.59 1.62 8.44
CA TRP A 370 -6.26 0.91 9.52
C TRP A 370 -7.77 0.85 9.30
N ASP A 371 -8.37 1.95 8.84
CA ASP A 371 -9.82 2.04 8.67
C ASP A 371 -10.31 1.08 7.57
N ALA A 372 -9.56 0.94 6.47
CA ALA A 372 -9.78 -0.09 5.46
C ALA A 372 -9.69 -1.50 6.03
N TYR A 373 -8.68 -1.80 6.85
CA TYR A 373 -8.59 -3.10 7.51
C TYR A 373 -9.75 -3.34 8.50
N GLN A 374 -10.14 -2.33 9.27
CA GLN A 374 -11.22 -2.45 10.25
C GLN A 374 -12.56 -2.71 9.59
N VAL A 375 -12.91 -1.98 8.54
CA VAL A 375 -14.19 -2.21 7.84
C VAL A 375 -14.23 -3.62 7.22
N LEU A 376 -13.11 -4.11 6.68
CA LEU A 376 -13.01 -5.46 6.15
C LEU A 376 -13.14 -6.53 7.24
N LYS A 377 -12.43 -6.35 8.36
CA LYS A 377 -12.50 -7.25 9.53
C LYS A 377 -13.92 -7.28 10.10
N GLN A 378 -14.51 -6.11 10.35
CA GLN A 378 -15.85 -6.00 10.90
C GLN A 378 -16.90 -6.59 9.96
N THR A 379 -16.77 -6.38 8.65
CA THR A 379 -17.68 -6.99 7.67
C THR A 379 -17.59 -8.52 7.70
N LEU A 380 -16.39 -9.07 7.84
CA LEU A 380 -16.20 -10.52 7.98
C LEU A 380 -16.78 -11.06 9.31
N GLU A 381 -16.63 -10.31 10.40
CA GLU A 381 -17.06 -10.69 11.76
C GLU A 381 -18.57 -10.52 12.00
N ASP A 382 -19.18 -9.43 11.52
CA ASP A 382 -20.52 -9.02 11.95
C ASP A 382 -21.59 -9.15 10.85
N SER A 383 -21.20 -9.22 9.57
CA SER A 383 -22.19 -9.26 8.48
C SER A 383 -22.88 -10.62 8.40
N ASP A 384 -24.21 -10.63 8.28
CA ASP A 384 -25.00 -11.82 7.95
C ASP A 384 -25.01 -12.12 6.42
N ASP A 385 -24.45 -11.22 5.63
CA ASP A 385 -24.40 -11.34 4.18
C ASP A 385 -23.16 -12.12 3.74
N TYR A 386 -23.39 -13.36 3.31
CA TYR A 386 -22.37 -14.25 2.73
C TYR A 386 -21.52 -13.58 1.64
N ALA A 387 -22.14 -12.79 0.75
CA ALA A 387 -21.43 -12.16 -0.35
C ALA A 387 -20.49 -11.06 0.14
N LEU A 388 -20.91 -10.27 1.13
CA LEU A 388 -20.05 -9.26 1.77
C LEU A 388 -18.92 -9.91 2.56
N GLN A 389 -19.19 -10.99 3.31
CA GLN A 389 -18.15 -11.74 4.02
C GLN A 389 -17.11 -12.34 3.04
N SER A 390 -17.57 -12.92 1.92
CA SER A 390 -16.70 -13.46 0.88
C SER A 390 -15.84 -12.38 0.21
N ASP A 391 -16.42 -11.21 -0.06
CA ASP A 391 -15.70 -10.07 -0.63
C ASP A 391 -14.67 -9.51 0.37
N ALA A 392 -15.01 -9.47 1.67
CA ALA A 392 -14.08 -9.10 2.73
C ALA A 392 -12.90 -10.06 2.83
N ILE A 393 -13.13 -11.38 2.73
CA ILE A 393 -12.07 -12.39 2.70
C ILE A 393 -11.09 -12.13 1.55
N GLU A 394 -11.61 -11.89 0.34
CA GLU A 394 -10.78 -11.66 -0.84
C GLU A 394 -10.01 -10.34 -0.75
N ALA A 395 -10.63 -9.28 -0.22
CA ALA A 395 -9.97 -8.01 0.01
C ALA A 395 -8.87 -8.12 1.10
N LEU A 396 -9.13 -8.79 2.23
CA LEU A 396 -8.12 -9.07 3.28
C LEU A 396 -6.95 -9.91 2.76
N ARG A 397 -7.24 -10.84 1.84
CA ARG A 397 -6.21 -11.63 1.17
C ARG A 397 -5.30 -10.75 0.31
N ARG A 398 -5.87 -9.85 -0.49
CA ARG A 398 -5.14 -8.96 -1.40
C ARG A 398 -4.41 -7.83 -0.69
N SER A 399 -5.00 -7.25 0.34
CA SER A 399 -4.48 -6.07 1.05
C SER A 399 -3.10 -6.30 1.64
N ALA A 400 -2.76 -7.56 1.91
CA ALA A 400 -1.47 -7.94 2.43
C ALA A 400 -0.40 -8.27 1.38
N TYR A 401 -0.79 -8.43 0.11
CA TYR A 401 0.11 -8.86 -0.96
C TYR A 401 0.83 -7.68 -1.61
N GLU A 402 0.14 -6.55 -1.79
CA GLU A 402 0.70 -5.39 -2.51
C GLU A 402 1.46 -4.44 -1.58
N GLY A 403 2.58 -4.91 -1.05
CA GLY A 403 3.43 -4.16 -0.15
C GLY A 403 4.67 -3.54 -0.77
N THR A 404 4.56 -2.58 -1.70
CA THR A 404 5.65 -1.62 -1.91
C THR A 404 5.89 -0.83 -0.61
N THR A 405 7.18 -0.61 -0.31
CA THR A 405 7.79 -0.10 0.93
C THR A 405 7.47 1.38 1.21
N THR A 406 6.20 1.78 1.18
CA THR A 406 5.77 3.19 1.28
C THR A 406 5.04 3.58 2.57
N GLY A 407 4.67 2.62 3.43
CA GLY A 407 4.19 2.89 4.81
C GLY A 407 5.27 2.59 5.85
N ALA A 408 5.11 3.07 7.09
CA ALA A 408 5.97 2.63 8.19
C ALA A 408 5.86 1.10 8.33
N ALA A 409 6.96 0.35 8.21
CA ALA A 409 6.92 -1.12 8.18
C ALA A 409 6.19 -1.75 9.38
N TRP A 410 5.95 -1.02 10.47
CA TRP A 410 5.17 -1.53 11.60
C TRP A 410 3.68 -1.52 11.34
N MET A 411 3.16 -0.50 10.66
CA MET A 411 1.75 -0.41 10.32
C MET A 411 1.44 -1.48 9.28
N GLN A 412 2.32 -1.62 8.29
CA GLN A 412 2.23 -2.69 7.31
C GLN A 412 2.33 -4.08 7.96
N TYR A 413 3.23 -4.29 8.92
CA TYR A 413 3.33 -5.56 9.66
C TYR A 413 2.08 -5.83 10.51
N GLY A 414 1.54 -4.81 11.19
CA GLY A 414 0.32 -4.89 11.98
C GLY A 414 -0.90 -5.19 11.13
N LEU A 415 -1.08 -4.50 10.00
CA LEU A 415 -2.16 -4.73 9.04
C LEU A 415 -2.03 -6.11 8.38
N ARG A 416 -0.82 -6.49 7.97
CA ARG A 416 -0.54 -7.80 7.36
C ARG A 416 -0.92 -8.92 8.30
N ASN A 417 -0.42 -8.90 9.54
CA ASN A 417 -0.75 -9.89 10.56
C ASN A 417 -2.20 -9.80 11.00
N GLY A 418 -2.77 -8.60 11.08
CA GLY A 418 -4.18 -8.39 11.37
C GLY A 418 -5.07 -9.08 10.35
N ALA A 419 -4.79 -8.90 9.06
CA ALA A 419 -5.53 -9.56 7.98
C ALA A 419 -5.41 -11.09 8.05
N VAL A 420 -4.22 -11.62 8.36
CA VAL A 420 -4.05 -13.08 8.58
C VAL A 420 -4.88 -13.55 9.76
N ASN A 421 -4.78 -12.87 10.90
CA ASN A 421 -5.50 -13.23 12.11
C ASN A 421 -7.01 -13.19 11.86
N ALA A 422 -7.53 -12.15 11.22
CA ALA A 422 -8.95 -12.06 10.87
C ALA A 422 -9.42 -13.24 9.98
N LEU A 423 -8.60 -13.66 9.02
CA LEU A 423 -8.89 -14.83 8.18
C LEU A 423 -8.80 -16.16 8.98
N VAL A 424 -7.81 -16.30 9.87
CA VAL A 424 -7.68 -17.48 10.74
C VAL A 424 -8.83 -17.56 11.74
N ASP A 425 -9.20 -16.44 12.35
CA ASP A 425 -10.33 -16.32 13.27
C ASP A 425 -11.63 -16.72 12.55
N ALA A 426 -11.87 -16.20 11.34
CA ALA A 426 -13.02 -16.59 10.53
C ALA A 426 -13.01 -18.06 10.09
N ALA A 427 -11.84 -18.67 9.89
CA ALA A 427 -11.72 -20.10 9.59
C ALA A 427 -12.11 -20.99 10.78
N LEU A 428 -11.81 -20.53 12.00
CA LEU A 428 -12.00 -21.27 13.25
C LEU A 428 -13.29 -20.93 13.99
N ASP A 429 -14.00 -19.90 13.58
CA ASP A 429 -15.27 -19.50 14.15
C ASP A 429 -16.39 -20.44 13.68
N ASP A 430 -16.81 -21.34 14.58
CA ASP A 430 -17.90 -22.30 14.34
C ASP A 430 -19.28 -21.63 14.15
N SER A 431 -19.42 -20.32 14.46
CA SER A 431 -20.63 -19.57 14.14
C SER A 431 -20.75 -19.20 12.65
N LYS A 432 -19.63 -19.24 11.91
CA LYS A 432 -19.59 -18.96 10.48
C LYS A 432 -20.03 -20.16 9.65
N SER A 433 -20.62 -19.88 8.48
CA SER A 433 -20.95 -20.93 7.54
C SER A 433 -19.71 -21.67 7.05
N GLU A 434 -19.87 -22.96 6.75
CA GLU A 434 -18.80 -23.82 6.23
C GLU A 434 -18.13 -23.23 4.97
N SER A 435 -18.91 -22.60 4.09
CA SER A 435 -18.39 -21.95 2.88
C SER A 435 -17.48 -20.76 3.20
N ILE A 436 -17.81 -19.94 4.20
CA ILE A 436 -16.97 -18.82 4.65
C ILE A 436 -15.70 -19.31 5.33
N ARG A 437 -15.81 -20.31 6.19
CA ARG A 437 -14.66 -20.94 6.84
C ARG A 437 -13.69 -21.54 5.81
N SER A 438 -14.23 -22.29 4.83
CA SER A 438 -13.45 -22.84 3.71
C SER A 438 -12.78 -21.74 2.88
N ALA A 439 -13.52 -20.67 2.54
CA ALA A 439 -12.97 -19.54 1.80
C ALA A 439 -11.83 -18.85 2.56
N ALA A 440 -11.95 -18.71 3.88
CA ALA A 440 -10.93 -18.11 4.73
C ALA A 440 -9.66 -18.98 4.82
N ILE A 441 -9.79 -20.30 5.02
CA ILE A 441 -8.66 -21.25 5.00
C ILE A 441 -7.89 -21.13 3.67
N ARG A 442 -8.60 -21.18 2.54
CA ARG A 442 -8.01 -21.06 1.20
C ARG A 442 -7.38 -19.67 0.99
N ALA A 443 -8.00 -18.61 1.49
CA ALA A 443 -7.44 -17.27 1.39
C ALA A 443 -6.11 -17.16 2.12
N VAL A 444 -5.95 -17.76 3.31
CA VAL A 444 -4.66 -17.80 4.01
C VAL A 444 -3.62 -18.61 3.25
N GLY A 445 -4.00 -19.76 2.68
CA GLY A 445 -3.10 -20.60 1.88
C GLY A 445 -2.49 -19.92 0.65
N ARG A 446 -3.22 -18.99 0.03
CA ARG A 446 -2.74 -18.18 -1.12
C ARG A 446 -1.66 -17.16 -0.77
N ARG A 447 -1.33 -16.97 0.51
CA ARG A 447 -0.46 -15.87 0.94
C ARG A 447 0.98 -16.32 1.08
N ASP A 448 1.89 -15.56 0.49
CA ASP A 448 3.33 -15.85 0.54
C ASP A 448 3.95 -15.60 1.92
N ASP A 449 3.32 -14.80 2.78
CA ASP A 449 3.75 -14.48 4.15
C ASP A 449 3.63 -15.64 5.13
N VAL A 450 2.56 -16.42 4.94
CA VAL A 450 1.94 -17.14 6.03
C VAL A 450 2.39 -18.57 5.96
N GLN A 451 2.81 -19.09 7.11
CA GLN A 451 2.99 -20.53 7.24
C GLN A 451 1.61 -21.18 7.26
N ALA A 452 1.05 -21.49 6.08
CA ALA A 452 -0.21 -22.21 5.96
C ALA A 452 -0.20 -23.55 6.73
N ALA A 453 0.99 -24.09 7.01
CA ALA A 453 1.20 -25.21 7.95
C ALA A 453 0.63 -24.97 9.35
N ALA A 454 0.34 -23.72 9.75
CA ALA A 454 -0.36 -23.42 11.00
C ALA A 454 -1.79 -24.01 11.06
N PHE A 455 -2.38 -24.41 9.93
CA PHE A 455 -3.65 -25.15 9.91
C PHE A 455 -3.49 -26.65 10.15
N ILE A 456 -2.28 -27.22 10.07
CA ILE A 456 -2.06 -28.65 10.31
C ILE A 456 -2.49 -29.06 11.72
N PRO A 457 -2.10 -28.35 12.81
CA PRO A 457 -2.59 -28.67 14.15
C PRO A 457 -4.10 -28.46 14.34
N LEU A 458 -4.75 -27.75 13.42
CA LEU A 458 -6.17 -27.45 13.47
C LEU A 458 -7.00 -28.47 12.69
N TYR A 459 -6.37 -29.24 11.79
CA TYR A 459 -7.00 -30.26 10.95
C TYR A 459 -7.82 -31.27 11.77
N GLU A 460 -7.26 -31.80 12.86
CA GLU A 460 -7.92 -32.79 13.72
C GLU A 460 -9.18 -32.24 14.43
N ARG A 461 -9.34 -30.91 14.49
CA ARG A 461 -10.50 -30.25 15.11
C ARG A 461 -11.62 -29.96 14.11
N LEU A 462 -11.39 -30.19 12.82
CA LEU A 462 -12.38 -29.94 11.78
C LEU A 462 -13.23 -31.19 11.58
N ASP A 463 -14.53 -31.07 11.83
CA ASP A 463 -15.48 -32.20 11.65
C ASP A 463 -16.01 -32.31 10.20
N SER A 464 -15.76 -31.28 9.36
CA SER A 464 -16.22 -31.25 7.96
C SER A 464 -15.11 -31.64 6.99
N ASP A 465 -15.46 -32.55 6.08
CA ASP A 465 -14.61 -32.98 4.97
C ASP A 465 -14.22 -31.82 4.04
N VAL A 466 -15.14 -30.87 3.81
CA VAL A 466 -14.86 -29.67 2.99
C VAL A 466 -13.82 -28.78 3.65
N LEU A 467 -13.90 -28.59 4.97
CA LEU A 467 -12.94 -27.80 5.71
C LEU A 467 -11.58 -28.52 5.78
N LYS A 468 -11.58 -29.83 6.04
CA LYS A 468 -10.38 -30.67 5.98
C LYS A 468 -9.70 -30.60 4.62
N GLY A 469 -10.45 -30.76 3.52
CA GLY A 469 -9.97 -30.60 2.15
C GLY A 469 -9.39 -29.21 1.89
N SER A 470 -10.02 -28.16 2.45
CA SER A 470 -9.52 -26.79 2.33
C SER A 470 -8.15 -26.58 2.98
N VAL A 471 -7.82 -27.34 4.04
CA VAL A 471 -6.48 -27.31 4.65
C VAL A 471 -5.43 -27.82 3.66
N PHE A 472 -5.68 -28.91 2.94
CA PHE A 472 -4.77 -29.42 1.91
C PHE A 472 -4.53 -28.40 0.81
N TRP A 473 -5.60 -27.75 0.34
CA TRP A 473 -5.48 -26.65 -0.61
C TRP A 473 -4.59 -25.53 -0.07
N ALA A 474 -4.74 -25.19 1.22
CA ALA A 474 -3.96 -24.12 1.82
C ALA A 474 -2.48 -24.46 1.98
N VAL A 475 -2.15 -25.71 2.32
CA VAL A 475 -0.75 -26.15 2.48
C VAL A 475 -0.10 -26.61 1.19
N GLN A 476 -0.85 -26.81 0.10
CA GLN A 476 -0.35 -27.40 -1.15
C GLN A 476 0.90 -26.70 -1.69
N ARG A 477 0.93 -25.37 -1.63
CA ARG A 477 2.10 -24.58 -2.05
C ARG A 477 3.35 -24.92 -1.23
N LYS A 478 3.17 -25.04 0.08
CA LYS A 478 4.23 -25.40 1.03
C LYS A 478 4.68 -26.86 0.83
N VAL A 479 3.77 -27.78 0.55
CA VAL A 479 4.09 -29.16 0.11
C VAL A 479 4.89 -29.18 -1.21
N ARG A 480 4.81 -28.17 -2.05
CA ARG A 480 5.60 -28.11 -3.30
C ARG A 480 7.02 -27.57 -3.08
N GLU A 481 7.35 -27.07 -1.90
CA GLU A 481 8.70 -26.64 -1.55
C GLU A 481 9.58 -27.87 -1.30
N GLU A 482 10.68 -28.01 -2.05
CA GLU A 482 11.54 -29.22 -2.02
C GLU A 482 12.10 -29.54 -0.62
N GLU A 483 12.30 -28.53 0.20
CA GLU A 483 12.84 -28.67 1.56
C GLU A 483 11.77 -29.08 2.59
N ASP A 484 10.47 -28.95 2.29
CA ASP A 484 9.40 -29.21 3.25
C ASP A 484 8.85 -30.64 3.17
N MET A 485 9.69 -31.56 3.60
CA MET A 485 9.35 -32.97 3.73
C MET A 485 8.35 -33.25 4.86
N GLU A 486 8.23 -32.36 5.85
CA GLU A 486 7.34 -32.56 7.01
C GLU A 486 5.88 -32.40 6.60
N THR A 487 5.55 -31.30 5.92
CA THR A 487 4.19 -31.06 5.43
C THR A 487 3.78 -32.12 4.39
N ALA A 488 4.71 -32.53 3.53
CA ALA A 488 4.48 -33.61 2.57
C ALA A 488 4.23 -34.96 3.24
N ALA A 489 4.99 -35.29 4.28
CA ALA A 489 4.81 -36.54 5.03
C ALA A 489 3.46 -36.57 5.76
N TRP A 490 3.01 -35.43 6.31
CA TRP A 490 1.69 -35.31 6.91
C TRP A 490 0.56 -35.50 5.88
N ALA A 491 0.64 -34.84 4.72
CA ALA A 491 -0.35 -35.01 3.66
C ALA A 491 -0.42 -36.47 3.19
N ARG A 492 0.75 -37.13 3.07
CA ARG A 492 0.81 -38.58 2.80
C ARG A 492 0.13 -39.41 3.89
N SER A 493 0.36 -39.10 5.17
CA SER A 493 -0.26 -39.90 6.23
C SER A 493 -1.79 -39.84 6.17
N VAL A 494 -2.36 -38.68 5.87
CA VAL A 494 -3.82 -38.54 5.73
C VAL A 494 -4.33 -39.26 4.49
N ALA A 495 -3.66 -39.14 3.35
CA ALA A 495 -4.07 -39.81 2.12
C ALA A 495 -4.23 -41.34 2.28
N PHE A 496 -3.37 -41.94 3.10
CA PHE A 496 -3.36 -43.38 3.37
C PHE A 496 -4.13 -43.79 4.64
N ASP A 497 -4.78 -42.86 5.34
CA ASP A 497 -5.60 -43.15 6.50
C ASP A 497 -7.00 -43.62 6.07
N ALA A 498 -7.35 -44.86 6.41
CA ALA A 498 -8.65 -45.43 6.07
C ALA A 498 -9.80 -44.94 6.97
N GLU A 499 -9.50 -44.22 8.06
CA GLU A 499 -10.52 -43.58 8.91
C GLU A 499 -11.04 -42.27 8.32
N GLU A 500 -10.29 -41.66 7.39
CA GLU A 500 -10.67 -40.44 6.69
C GLU A 500 -11.56 -40.72 5.47
N SER A 501 -12.40 -39.75 5.09
CA SER A 501 -13.29 -39.91 3.93
C SER A 501 -12.51 -39.90 2.61
N GLU A 502 -13.07 -40.55 1.58
CA GLU A 502 -12.44 -40.60 0.25
C GLU A 502 -12.15 -39.20 -0.30
N ASP A 503 -13.06 -38.24 -0.12
CA ASP A 503 -12.88 -36.84 -0.57
C ASP A 503 -11.66 -36.17 0.11
N VAL A 504 -11.50 -36.36 1.42
CA VAL A 504 -10.38 -35.80 2.19
C VAL A 504 -9.06 -36.47 1.78
N ARG A 505 -9.09 -37.78 1.59
CA ARG A 505 -7.92 -38.57 1.17
C ARG A 505 -7.49 -38.22 -0.25
N GLU A 506 -8.42 -37.91 -1.14
CA GLU A 506 -8.15 -37.46 -2.52
C GLU A 506 -7.40 -36.12 -2.51
N GLU A 507 -7.90 -35.14 -1.76
CA GLU A 507 -7.24 -33.84 -1.61
C GLU A 507 -5.86 -33.97 -0.97
N ALA A 508 -5.73 -34.83 0.04
CA ALA A 508 -4.46 -35.13 0.70
C ALA A 508 -3.45 -35.80 -0.25
N PHE A 509 -3.93 -36.77 -1.05
CA PHE A 509 -3.10 -37.45 -2.05
C PHE A 509 -2.63 -36.48 -3.12
N THR A 510 -3.53 -35.63 -3.63
CA THR A 510 -3.21 -34.60 -4.63
C THR A 510 -2.19 -33.60 -4.11
N ALA A 511 -2.34 -33.14 -2.86
CA ALA A 511 -1.37 -32.25 -2.23
C ALA A 511 0.01 -32.93 -2.09
N TRP A 512 0.06 -34.12 -1.49
CA TRP A 512 1.29 -34.89 -1.31
C TRP A 512 1.96 -35.23 -2.63
N ALA A 513 1.19 -35.75 -3.58
CA ALA A 513 1.69 -36.11 -4.90
C ALA A 513 2.30 -34.91 -5.59
N GLY A 514 1.86 -33.68 -5.34
CA GLY A 514 2.49 -32.47 -5.86
C GLY A 514 3.93 -32.22 -5.43
N HIS A 515 4.45 -32.90 -4.39
CA HIS A 515 5.81 -32.67 -3.90
C HIS A 515 6.87 -33.02 -4.98
N PRO A 516 7.99 -32.27 -5.11
CA PRO A 516 9.00 -32.48 -6.15
C PRO A 516 9.65 -33.87 -6.14
N THR A 517 9.82 -34.48 -4.96
CA THR A 517 10.44 -35.81 -4.82
C THR A 517 9.53 -36.97 -5.24
N VAL A 518 8.23 -36.74 -5.42
CA VAL A 518 7.24 -37.76 -5.81
C VAL A 518 7.25 -37.93 -7.33
N THR A 519 8.28 -38.57 -7.87
CA THR A 519 8.44 -38.70 -9.33
C THR A 519 7.38 -39.61 -9.97
N VAL A 520 7.23 -39.54 -11.30
CA VAL A 520 6.40 -40.50 -12.07
C VAL A 520 6.84 -41.95 -11.82
N ALA A 521 8.15 -42.20 -11.76
CA ALA A 521 8.69 -43.52 -11.44
C ALA A 521 8.28 -43.98 -10.04
N TYR A 522 8.38 -43.09 -9.04
CA TYR A 522 7.95 -43.38 -7.67
C TYR A 522 6.45 -43.69 -7.59
N LEU A 523 5.61 -42.93 -8.29
CA LEU A 523 4.16 -43.18 -8.34
C LEU A 523 3.83 -44.50 -9.04
N ALA A 524 4.60 -44.89 -10.07
CA ALA A 524 4.43 -46.18 -10.76
C ALA A 524 4.78 -47.36 -9.84
N ASP A 525 5.91 -47.29 -9.13
CA ASP A 525 6.29 -48.30 -8.14
C ASP A 525 5.23 -48.41 -7.03
N LEU A 526 4.77 -47.26 -6.53
CA LEU A 526 3.72 -47.18 -5.52
C LEU A 526 2.39 -47.81 -6.00
N TYR A 527 2.01 -47.63 -7.26
CA TYR A 527 0.80 -48.23 -7.83
C TYR A 527 0.83 -49.76 -7.80
N GLU A 528 2.01 -50.37 -7.98
CA GLU A 528 2.18 -51.81 -7.88
C GLU A 528 2.03 -52.32 -6.43
N GLU A 529 2.47 -51.51 -5.45
CA GLU A 529 2.42 -51.83 -4.01
C GLU A 529 1.05 -51.62 -3.37
N ILE A 530 0.31 -50.60 -3.80
CA ILE A 530 -1.02 -50.30 -3.28
C ILE A 530 -1.98 -51.46 -3.59
N SER A 531 -2.79 -51.88 -2.62
CA SER A 531 -3.86 -52.87 -2.83
C SER A 531 -5.25 -52.24 -3.00
N GLU A 532 -5.44 -51.03 -2.47
CA GLU A 532 -6.71 -50.33 -2.44
C GLU A 532 -7.06 -49.71 -3.82
N PRO A 533 -8.24 -50.01 -4.40
CA PRO A 533 -8.63 -49.49 -5.72
C PRO A 533 -8.68 -47.96 -5.82
N PHE A 534 -9.12 -47.28 -4.77
CA PHE A 534 -9.18 -45.80 -4.72
C PHE A 534 -7.78 -45.19 -4.87
N LEU A 535 -6.83 -45.60 -4.03
CA LEU A 535 -5.46 -45.09 -4.08
C LEU A 535 -4.74 -45.45 -5.40
N LYS A 536 -5.07 -46.60 -6.00
CA LYS A 536 -4.58 -46.94 -7.35
C LYS A 536 -5.06 -45.95 -8.40
N MET A 537 -6.32 -45.55 -8.33
CA MET A 537 -6.90 -44.56 -9.24
C MET A 537 -6.22 -43.20 -9.05
N GLN A 538 -6.02 -42.76 -7.80
CA GLN A 538 -5.32 -41.51 -7.51
C GLN A 538 -3.86 -41.51 -8.00
N ALA A 539 -3.14 -42.62 -7.85
CA ALA A 539 -1.79 -42.77 -8.41
C ALA A 539 -1.78 -42.65 -9.95
N ILE A 540 -2.76 -43.25 -10.64
CA ILE A 540 -2.90 -43.11 -12.10
C ILE A 540 -3.14 -41.65 -12.49
N TYR A 541 -4.04 -40.94 -11.80
CA TYR A 541 -4.31 -39.53 -12.08
C TYR A 541 -3.07 -38.66 -11.88
N ALA A 542 -2.35 -38.84 -10.77
CA ALA A 542 -1.12 -38.10 -10.51
C ALA A 542 0.00 -38.39 -11.52
N ILE A 543 0.11 -39.64 -12.01
CA ILE A 543 1.03 -39.99 -13.10
C ILE A 543 0.66 -39.24 -14.38
N PHE A 544 -0.63 -39.23 -14.73
CA PHE A 544 -1.14 -38.58 -15.93
C PHE A 544 -0.89 -37.07 -15.91
N GLU A 545 -1.28 -36.38 -14.83
CA GLU A 545 -1.08 -34.93 -14.70
C GLU A 545 0.39 -34.52 -14.80
N ARG A 546 1.31 -35.33 -14.24
CA ARG A 546 2.74 -35.05 -14.32
C ARG A 546 3.34 -35.34 -15.69
N ALA A 547 2.92 -36.41 -16.34
CA ALA A 547 3.39 -36.73 -17.68
C ALA A 547 3.03 -35.61 -18.68
N ASP A 548 1.86 -35.00 -18.54
CA ASP A 548 1.43 -33.85 -19.34
C ASP A 548 2.23 -32.57 -19.01
N ALA A 549 2.64 -32.38 -17.74
CA ALA A 549 3.43 -31.20 -17.34
C ALA A 549 4.89 -31.24 -17.82
N ASP A 550 5.45 -32.44 -18.03
CA ASP A 550 6.82 -32.66 -18.52
C ASP A 550 6.93 -32.69 -20.07
N SER A 551 5.80 -32.65 -20.79
CA SER A 551 5.72 -32.62 -22.26
C SER A 551 5.64 -31.20 -22.83
#